data_AF-A0A126QRW0-F1
#
_entry.id   AF-A0A126QRW0-F1
#
_cell.length_a   1.000
_cell.length_b   1.000
_cell.length_c   1.000
_cell.angle_alpha   90.00
_cell.angle_beta   90.00
_cell.angle_gamma   90.00
#
_symmetry.space_group_name_H-M   'P 1'
#
loop_
_entity.id
_entity.type
_entity.pdbx_description
1 polymer ?
#
loop_
_entity_poly.entity_id
_entity_poly.type
_entity_poly.pdbx_seq_one_letter_code
_entity_poly.pdbx_strand_id
1 'polypeptide(L)'
;MDTTIADLMRFNDFLDSSVDPNTLDEEFITARQVELESISRNSDVDSFPFLALSYAKLMELTLFLAGRYSDNCRIADFGDLVVNPRHMDVCILNTGLIKDAYGITDGIPLWFKRHVRESVGSRYAEDLGRMVVDPSLLSRFVDEGLLLATVKKERHERLSDQFRSCIQGDPRPTFFKDEDVASLPRQNVVGCGGGRGESHDVASWLAENTVLNMVTGTLKSDLMDVLRDAASDDYLKSIDARFEKAFNSLHYVSVGRKTFVNFPYDDEVRTAEWDEINRTLCHFTLEGYGVIQGELDKSLSEPWSRSRFLNGSLYDMPRTQDAGRAQLAGSAV
;
A
#
# COMPACT_ATOMS: atom_id res chain seq x y z
N MET A 1 -13.68 -31.63 0.69
CA MET A 1 -13.31 -30.31 1.25
C MET A 1 -12.88 -29.48 0.07
N ASP A 2 -13.47 -28.31 -0.11
CA ASP A 2 -13.05 -27.36 -1.15
C ASP A 2 -11.55 -27.08 -0.98
N THR A 3 -10.77 -27.21 -2.06
CA THR A 3 -9.32 -27.02 -2.04
C THR A 3 -8.95 -25.64 -1.49
N THR A 4 -9.78 -24.63 -1.77
CA THR A 4 -9.59 -23.26 -1.31
C THR A 4 -9.71 -23.15 0.21
N ILE A 5 -10.72 -23.79 0.81
CA ILE A 5 -10.93 -23.75 2.27
C ILE A 5 -9.75 -24.44 2.98
N ALA A 6 -9.27 -25.56 2.43
CA ALA A 6 -8.11 -26.25 3.01
C ALA A 6 -6.83 -25.39 2.95
N ASP A 7 -6.62 -24.65 1.87
CA ASP A 7 -5.48 -23.75 1.75
C ASP A 7 -5.61 -22.53 2.68
N LEU A 8 -6.82 -21.96 2.85
CA LEU A 8 -7.08 -20.91 3.84
C LEU A 8 -6.87 -21.38 5.27
N MET A 9 -7.26 -22.62 5.61
CA MET A 9 -7.00 -23.20 6.93
C MET A 9 -5.49 -23.31 7.18
N ARG A 10 -4.74 -23.88 6.23
CA ARG A 10 -3.28 -23.98 6.33
C ARG A 10 -2.61 -22.61 6.48
N PHE A 11 -3.07 -21.63 5.72
CA PHE A 11 -2.59 -20.26 5.81
C PHE A 11 -2.79 -19.69 7.22
N ASN A 12 -3.99 -19.84 7.79
CA ASN A 12 -4.31 -19.32 9.12
C ASN A 12 -3.55 -20.08 10.23
N ASP A 13 -3.44 -21.40 10.14
CA ASP A 13 -2.65 -22.22 11.08
C ASP A 13 -1.17 -21.82 11.04
N PHE A 14 -0.63 -21.57 9.84
CA PHE A 14 0.72 -21.06 9.68
C PHE A 14 0.87 -19.67 10.32
N LEU A 15 -0.08 -18.77 10.08
CA LEU A 15 -0.05 -17.43 10.66
C LEU A 15 -0.05 -17.51 12.20
N ASP A 16 -0.93 -18.32 12.80
CA ASP A 16 -1.02 -18.48 14.25
C ASP A 16 0.22 -19.11 14.88
N SER A 17 0.87 -20.04 14.18
CA SER A 17 2.10 -20.69 14.67
C SER A 17 3.38 -19.88 14.45
N SER A 18 3.37 -18.90 13.55
CA SER A 18 4.57 -18.13 13.15
C SER A 18 4.60 -16.69 13.64
N VAL A 19 3.47 -16.13 14.07
CA VAL A 19 3.43 -14.75 14.59
C VAL A 19 4.17 -14.67 15.93
N ASP A 20 5.32 -14.02 15.92
CA ASP A 20 6.00 -13.53 17.12
C ASP A 20 5.84 -11.99 17.21
N PRO A 21 5.13 -11.48 18.24
CA PRO A 21 4.93 -10.04 18.44
C PRO A 21 6.24 -9.23 18.47
N ASN A 22 7.35 -9.84 18.87
CA ASN A 22 8.63 -9.16 19.04
C ASN A 22 9.38 -8.99 17.72
N THR A 23 9.21 -9.91 16.78
CA THR A 23 9.89 -9.91 15.47
C THR A 23 8.98 -9.56 14.31
N LEU A 24 7.68 -9.32 14.55
CA LEU A 24 6.74 -8.89 13.52
C LEU A 24 7.20 -7.59 12.84
N ASP A 25 7.21 -7.59 11.51
CA ASP A 25 7.52 -6.45 10.65
C ASP A 25 6.59 -6.39 9.42
N GLU A 26 6.76 -5.36 8.59
CA GLU A 26 5.95 -5.15 7.39
C GLU A 26 6.20 -6.23 6.31
N GLU A 27 7.43 -6.73 6.22
CA GLU A 27 7.83 -7.73 5.21
C GLU A 27 7.08 -9.03 5.45
N PHE A 28 6.99 -9.49 6.71
CA PHE A 28 6.22 -10.65 7.08
C PHE A 28 4.75 -10.51 6.65
N ILE A 29 4.09 -9.39 6.98
CA ILE A 29 2.67 -9.20 6.66
C ILE A 29 2.48 -9.08 5.14
N THR A 30 3.39 -8.42 4.44
CA THR A 30 3.37 -8.30 2.98
C THR A 30 3.50 -9.66 2.31
N ALA A 31 4.43 -10.52 2.77
CA ALA A 31 4.57 -11.87 2.23
C ALA A 31 3.30 -12.70 2.43
N ARG A 32 2.65 -12.58 3.60
CA ARG A 32 1.37 -13.24 3.89
C ARG A 32 0.21 -12.68 3.06
N GLN A 33 0.20 -11.38 2.78
CA GLN A 33 -0.77 -10.77 1.87
C GLN A 33 -0.66 -11.36 0.46
N VAL A 34 0.56 -11.43 -0.10
CA VAL A 34 0.79 -11.99 -1.45
C VAL A 34 0.36 -13.45 -1.54
N GLU A 35 0.62 -14.23 -0.49
CA GLU A 35 0.16 -15.61 -0.38
C GLU A 35 -1.38 -15.70 -0.40
N LEU A 36 -2.05 -14.85 0.38
CA LEU A 36 -3.51 -14.80 0.46
C LEU A 36 -4.15 -14.30 -0.85
N GLU A 37 -3.51 -13.38 -1.56
CA GLU A 37 -3.91 -12.96 -2.91
C GLU A 37 -3.81 -14.11 -3.92
N SER A 38 -2.78 -14.95 -3.81
CA SER A 38 -2.64 -16.14 -4.64
C SER A 38 -3.75 -17.17 -4.38
N ILE A 39 -4.16 -17.34 -3.11
CA ILE A 39 -5.30 -18.21 -2.74
C ILE A 39 -6.60 -17.61 -3.29
N SER A 40 -6.80 -16.30 -3.11
CA SER A 40 -7.99 -15.56 -3.57
C SER A 40 -8.25 -15.73 -5.08
N ARG A 41 -7.21 -15.67 -5.92
CA ARG A 41 -7.35 -15.81 -7.39
C ARG A 41 -7.96 -17.15 -7.83
N ASN A 42 -7.84 -18.18 -6.99
CA ASN A 42 -8.37 -19.52 -7.27
C ASN A 42 -9.62 -19.85 -6.44
N SER A 43 -10.16 -18.86 -5.72
CA SER A 43 -11.23 -19.04 -4.75
C SER A 43 -12.62 -18.87 -5.37
N ASP A 44 -13.56 -19.73 -4.96
CA ASP A 44 -14.98 -19.59 -5.29
C ASP A 44 -15.66 -18.57 -4.37
N VAL A 45 -16.76 -17.97 -4.84
CA VAL A 45 -17.54 -16.96 -4.10
C VAL A 45 -17.97 -17.46 -2.70
N ASP A 46 -18.23 -18.75 -2.55
CA ASP A 46 -18.65 -19.37 -1.29
C ASP A 46 -17.55 -19.33 -0.20
N SER A 47 -16.28 -19.22 -0.60
CA SER A 47 -15.13 -19.12 0.31
C SER A 47 -14.75 -17.68 0.69
N PHE A 48 -15.40 -16.70 0.06
CA PHE A 48 -15.09 -15.28 0.25
C PHE A 48 -15.22 -14.78 1.70
N PRO A 49 -16.20 -15.21 2.53
CA PRO A 49 -16.23 -14.83 3.94
C PRO A 49 -14.98 -15.29 4.72
N PHE A 50 -14.48 -16.50 4.47
CA PHE A 50 -13.26 -17.00 5.11
C PHE A 50 -12.02 -16.24 4.65
N LEU A 51 -11.96 -15.94 3.36
CA LEU A 51 -10.91 -15.11 2.79
C LEU A 51 -10.90 -13.72 3.44
N ALA A 52 -12.06 -13.07 3.57
CA ALA A 52 -12.20 -11.75 4.19
C ALA A 52 -11.78 -11.75 5.66
N LEU A 53 -12.13 -12.78 6.44
CA LEU A 53 -11.64 -12.90 7.81
C LEU A 53 -10.12 -13.12 7.89
N SER A 54 -9.53 -13.83 6.93
CA SER A 54 -8.08 -13.99 6.83
C SER A 54 -7.38 -12.64 6.54
N TYR A 55 -7.95 -11.81 5.66
CA TYR A 55 -7.49 -10.43 5.47
C TYR A 55 -7.69 -9.57 6.72
N ALA A 56 -8.78 -9.75 7.46
CA ALA A 56 -9.01 -9.06 8.72
C ALA A 56 -7.93 -9.39 9.77
N LYS A 57 -7.44 -10.64 9.83
CA LYS A 57 -6.27 -10.99 10.67
C LYS A 57 -5.02 -10.23 10.27
N LEU A 58 -4.70 -10.15 8.97
CA LEU A 58 -3.55 -9.36 8.51
C LEU A 58 -3.71 -7.87 8.84
N MET A 59 -4.93 -7.34 8.77
CA MET A 59 -5.22 -5.97 9.18
C MET A 59 -4.99 -5.75 10.69
N GLU A 60 -5.42 -6.69 11.54
CA GLU A 60 -5.16 -6.62 12.99
C GLU A 60 -3.66 -6.69 13.32
N LEU A 61 -2.88 -7.51 12.61
CA LEU A 61 -1.41 -7.51 12.73
C LEU A 61 -0.81 -6.17 12.27
N THR A 62 -1.33 -5.61 11.18
CA THR A 62 -0.89 -4.30 10.65
C THR A 62 -1.16 -3.19 11.66
N LEU A 63 -2.32 -3.20 12.33
CA LEU A 63 -2.64 -2.26 13.40
C LEU A 63 -1.71 -2.41 14.61
N PHE A 64 -1.48 -3.65 15.06
CA PHE A 64 -0.55 -3.92 16.16
C PHE A 64 0.85 -3.36 15.85
N LEU A 65 1.35 -3.61 14.63
CA LEU A 65 2.63 -3.10 14.17
C LEU A 65 2.66 -1.57 14.12
N ALA A 66 1.59 -0.94 13.60
CA ALA A 66 1.46 0.51 13.56
C ALA A 66 1.53 1.13 14.97
N GLY A 67 0.81 0.57 15.93
CA GLY A 67 0.86 1.02 17.33
C GLY A 67 2.25 0.90 17.93
N ARG A 68 2.95 -0.22 17.68
CA ARG A 68 4.34 -0.42 18.13
C ARG A 68 5.29 0.60 17.51
N TYR A 69 5.17 0.87 16.21
CA TYR A 69 5.99 1.89 15.55
C TYR A 69 5.71 3.28 16.10
N SER A 70 4.44 3.62 16.33
CA SER A 70 4.04 4.89 16.92
C SER A 70 4.61 5.12 18.31
N ASP A 71 4.39 4.17 19.22
CA ASP A 71 4.82 4.30 20.62
C ASP A 71 6.35 4.36 20.75
N ASN A 72 7.08 3.75 19.80
CA ASN A 72 8.55 3.81 19.73
C ASN A 72 9.09 4.97 18.87
N CYS A 73 8.22 5.82 18.32
CA CYS A 73 8.53 6.92 17.41
C CYS A 73 9.38 6.49 16.19
N ARG A 74 9.06 5.33 15.63
CA ARG A 74 9.61 4.81 14.37
C ARG A 74 8.88 5.44 13.19
N ILE A 75 9.12 6.74 12.95
CA ILE A 75 8.39 7.56 11.96
C ILE A 75 8.50 6.97 10.54
N ALA A 76 9.70 6.55 10.13
CA ALA A 76 9.91 6.00 8.80
C ALA A 76 9.12 4.71 8.59
N ASP A 77 9.21 3.77 9.53
CA ASP A 77 8.50 2.48 9.46
C ASP A 77 6.97 2.65 9.52
N PHE A 78 6.47 3.57 10.37
CA PHE A 78 5.05 3.91 10.39
C PHE A 78 4.59 4.54 9.07
N GLY A 79 5.39 5.46 8.53
CA GLY A 79 5.15 6.09 7.25
C GLY A 79 5.08 5.07 6.12
N ASP A 80 5.98 4.11 6.11
CA ASP A 80 5.99 3.00 5.15
C ASP A 80 4.74 2.13 5.22
N LEU A 81 4.34 1.77 6.43
CA LEU A 81 3.17 0.93 6.65
C LEU A 81 1.86 1.59 6.20
N VAL A 82 1.73 2.91 6.39
CA VAL A 82 0.43 3.62 6.32
C VAL A 82 0.34 4.61 5.15
N VAL A 83 1.45 5.24 4.74
CA VAL A 83 1.45 6.43 3.88
C VAL A 83 2.31 6.26 2.61
N ASN A 84 3.48 5.65 2.71
CA ASN A 84 4.42 5.53 1.59
C ASN A 84 4.08 4.27 0.79
N PRO A 85 3.74 4.40 -0.51
CA PRO A 85 3.49 3.24 -1.35
C PRO A 85 4.70 2.32 -1.38
N ARG A 86 4.45 1.01 -1.40
CA ARG A 86 5.50 -0.02 -1.43
C ARG A 86 6.26 -0.04 -2.76
N HIS A 87 5.59 0.36 -3.84
CA HIS A 87 6.21 0.48 -5.16
C HIS A 87 5.65 1.69 -5.91
N MET A 88 6.54 2.61 -6.26
CA MET A 88 6.28 3.67 -7.23
C MET A 88 7.26 3.58 -8.39
N ASP A 89 6.78 3.89 -9.58
CA ASP A 89 7.60 4.10 -10.77
C ASP A 89 7.65 5.59 -11.12
N VAL A 90 8.78 6.01 -11.66
CA VAL A 90 9.00 7.34 -12.25
C VAL A 90 8.94 7.20 -13.76
N CYS A 91 7.87 7.73 -14.35
CA CYS A 91 7.66 7.78 -15.78
C CYS A 91 8.35 9.03 -16.34
N ILE A 92 9.42 8.85 -17.13
CA ILE A 92 10.18 9.93 -17.75
C ILE A 92 9.55 10.27 -19.11
N LEU A 93 9.05 11.48 -19.25
CA LEU A 93 8.30 11.95 -20.42
C LEU A 93 9.24 12.49 -21.50
N ASN A 94 8.84 12.32 -22.76
CA ASN A 94 9.46 13.00 -23.90
C ASN A 94 8.86 14.39 -24.09
N THR A 95 9.21 15.31 -23.20
CA THR A 95 8.61 16.66 -23.17
C THR A 95 8.84 17.45 -24.45
N GLY A 96 9.97 17.25 -25.13
CA GLY A 96 10.25 17.85 -26.45
C GLY A 96 9.24 17.39 -27.51
N LEU A 97 9.06 16.07 -27.66
CA LEU A 97 8.06 15.54 -28.59
C LEU A 97 6.65 16.00 -28.23
N ILE A 98 6.29 16.02 -26.95
CA ILE A 98 4.97 16.47 -26.50
C ILE A 98 4.74 17.94 -26.86
N LYS A 99 5.73 18.82 -26.62
CA LYS A 99 5.68 20.23 -27.01
C LYS A 99 5.50 20.38 -28.52
N ASP A 100 6.31 19.67 -29.30
CA ASP A 100 6.37 19.83 -30.76
C ASP A 100 5.14 19.23 -31.46
N ALA A 101 4.72 18.03 -31.06
CA ALA A 101 3.64 17.30 -31.72
C ALA A 101 2.24 17.74 -31.25
N TYR A 102 2.10 18.23 -30.02
CA TYR A 102 0.80 18.58 -29.43
C TYR A 102 0.65 20.07 -29.08
N GLY A 103 1.69 20.88 -29.24
CA GLY A 103 1.66 22.32 -28.95
C GLY A 103 1.47 22.66 -27.48
N ILE A 104 1.77 21.73 -26.56
CA ILE A 104 1.57 21.89 -25.12
C ILE A 104 2.79 22.56 -24.51
N THR A 105 2.67 23.81 -24.07
CA THR A 105 3.81 24.57 -23.53
C THR A 105 3.94 24.48 -22.01
N ASP A 106 2.83 24.32 -21.29
CA ASP A 106 2.78 24.32 -19.83
C ASP A 106 2.07 23.07 -19.28
N GLY A 107 2.54 22.57 -18.12
CA GLY A 107 1.85 21.49 -17.40
C GLY A 107 1.89 20.12 -18.11
N ILE A 108 2.97 19.79 -18.82
CA ILE A 108 3.12 18.53 -19.57
C ILE A 108 2.80 17.28 -18.71
N PRO A 109 3.26 17.16 -17.46
CA PRO A 109 2.88 16.02 -16.61
C PRO A 109 1.36 15.90 -16.39
N LEU A 110 0.65 17.02 -16.26
CA LEU A 110 -0.81 17.03 -16.11
C LEU A 110 -1.51 16.68 -17.41
N TRP A 111 -1.03 17.22 -18.53
CA TRP A 111 -1.50 16.85 -19.86
C TRP A 111 -1.33 15.35 -20.10
N PHE A 112 -0.17 14.80 -19.79
CA PHE A 112 0.13 13.37 -19.97
C PHE A 112 -0.81 12.51 -19.11
N LYS A 113 -1.00 12.84 -17.83
CA LYS A 113 -1.97 12.16 -16.95
C LYS A 113 -3.38 12.13 -17.53
N ARG A 114 -3.86 13.27 -18.02
CA ARG A 114 -5.17 13.36 -18.69
C ARG A 114 -5.22 12.49 -19.96
N HIS A 115 -4.16 12.48 -20.75
CA HIS A 115 -4.08 11.68 -21.97
C HIS A 115 -4.07 10.17 -21.66
N VAL A 116 -3.39 9.75 -20.60
CA VAL A 116 -3.42 8.38 -20.08
C VAL A 116 -4.85 8.03 -19.64
N ARG A 117 -5.51 8.90 -18.88
CA ARG A 117 -6.91 8.70 -18.46
C ARG A 117 -7.85 8.50 -19.65
N GLU A 118 -7.75 9.36 -20.66
CA GLU A 118 -8.58 9.28 -21.87
C GLU A 118 -8.32 7.97 -22.65
N SER A 119 -7.09 7.47 -22.64
CA SER A 119 -6.70 6.25 -23.35
C SER A 119 -7.02 4.97 -22.60
N VAL A 120 -6.93 4.99 -21.26
CA VAL A 120 -7.02 3.80 -20.39
C VAL A 120 -8.41 3.67 -19.74
N GLY A 121 -9.22 4.73 -19.73
CA GLY A 121 -10.61 4.72 -19.30
C GLY A 121 -10.76 4.42 -17.80
N SER A 122 -11.69 3.53 -17.45
CA SER A 122 -11.99 3.16 -16.05
C SER A 122 -10.83 2.49 -15.30
N ARG A 123 -9.77 2.09 -16.02
CA ARG A 123 -8.55 1.53 -15.43
C ARG A 123 -7.58 2.59 -14.91
N TYR A 124 -7.92 3.87 -15.05
CA TYR A 124 -7.17 5.00 -14.51
C TYR A 124 -7.84 5.50 -13.22
N ALA A 125 -7.11 5.50 -12.12
CA ALA A 125 -7.49 6.18 -10.89
C ALA A 125 -6.50 7.31 -10.58
N GLU A 126 -7.03 8.46 -10.17
CA GLU A 126 -6.26 9.61 -9.70
C GLU A 126 -6.32 9.62 -8.18
N ASP A 127 -5.16 9.51 -7.51
CA ASP A 127 -5.04 9.80 -6.08
C ASP A 127 -4.02 10.92 -5.88
N LEU A 128 -4.45 12.02 -5.25
CA LEU A 128 -3.61 13.14 -4.79
C LEU A 128 -2.45 13.52 -5.74
N GLY A 129 -2.78 13.80 -7.00
CA GLY A 129 -1.80 14.23 -8.00
C GLY A 129 -0.87 13.12 -8.51
N ARG A 130 -1.21 11.84 -8.33
CA ARG A 130 -0.48 10.66 -8.80
C ARG A 130 -1.29 9.91 -9.85
N MET A 131 -0.57 9.16 -10.68
CA MET A 131 -1.15 8.25 -11.65
C MET A 131 -1.22 6.84 -11.02
N VAL A 132 -2.32 6.12 -11.15
CA VAL A 132 -2.42 4.71 -10.73
C VAL A 132 -2.81 3.89 -11.95
N VAL A 133 -1.81 3.30 -12.60
CA VAL A 133 -1.98 2.48 -13.81
C VAL A 133 -1.02 1.31 -13.78
N ASP A 134 -1.45 0.15 -14.26
CA ASP A 134 -0.56 -0.98 -14.51
C ASP A 134 0.57 -0.54 -15.47
N PRO A 135 1.85 -0.67 -15.09
CA PRO A 135 2.98 -0.31 -15.94
C PRO A 135 2.95 -0.99 -17.32
N SER A 136 2.39 -2.19 -17.45
CA SER A 136 2.29 -2.87 -18.74
C SER A 136 1.36 -2.15 -19.72
N LEU A 137 0.42 -1.34 -19.21
CA LEU A 137 -0.49 -0.52 -20.03
C LEU A 137 0.19 0.75 -20.55
N LEU A 138 1.39 1.08 -20.06
CA LEU A 138 2.16 2.22 -20.53
C LEU A 138 2.97 1.95 -21.80
N SER A 139 3.00 0.71 -22.29
CA SER A 139 3.78 0.31 -23.47
C SER A 139 3.41 1.12 -24.72
N ARG A 140 2.12 1.45 -24.89
CA ARG A 140 1.65 2.27 -26.01
C ARG A 140 2.29 3.66 -26.01
N PHE A 141 2.49 4.28 -24.85
CA PHE A 141 3.12 5.59 -24.75
C PHE A 141 4.62 5.53 -25.05
N VAL A 142 5.26 4.38 -24.83
CA VAL A 142 6.63 4.12 -25.27
C VAL A 142 6.68 3.99 -26.79
N ASP A 143 5.75 3.24 -27.39
CA ASP A 143 5.65 3.06 -28.84
C ASP A 143 5.36 4.38 -29.58
N GLU A 144 4.53 5.23 -28.99
CA GLU A 144 4.24 6.60 -29.48
C GLU A 144 5.38 7.59 -29.19
N GLY A 145 6.42 7.16 -28.47
CA GLY A 145 7.57 7.98 -28.11
C GLY A 145 7.30 9.05 -27.06
N LEU A 146 6.12 9.06 -26.45
CA LEU A 146 5.69 10.01 -25.40
C LEU A 146 6.34 9.72 -24.05
N LEU A 147 6.65 8.44 -23.80
CA LEU A 147 7.33 7.96 -22.60
C LEU A 147 8.73 7.45 -22.97
N LEU A 148 9.77 8.06 -22.42
CA LEU A 148 11.16 7.67 -22.68
C LEU A 148 11.57 6.43 -21.89
N ALA A 149 11.19 6.38 -20.62
CA ALA A 149 11.52 5.28 -19.72
C ALA A 149 10.60 5.26 -18.50
N THR A 150 10.52 4.09 -17.88
CA THR A 150 9.93 3.89 -16.56
C THR A 150 11.02 3.35 -15.65
N VAL A 151 11.27 4.05 -14.54
CA VAL A 151 12.32 3.68 -13.57
C VAL A 151 11.68 3.47 -12.21
N LYS A 152 11.96 2.34 -11.57
CA LYS A 152 11.46 2.07 -10.20
C LYS A 152 12.04 3.09 -9.23
N LYS A 153 11.20 3.74 -8.42
CA LYS A 153 11.63 4.60 -7.33
C LYS A 153 12.03 3.74 -6.13
N GLU A 154 13.22 3.97 -5.60
CA GLU A 154 13.64 3.36 -4.34
C GLU A 154 12.87 3.97 -3.16
N ARG A 155 12.37 3.13 -2.23
CA ARG A 155 11.37 3.53 -1.21
C ARG A 155 11.86 4.68 -0.33
N HIS A 156 13.14 4.67 0.04
CA HIS A 156 13.77 5.63 0.96
C HIS A 156 14.76 6.59 0.33
N GLU A 157 15.12 6.40 -0.95
CA GLU A 157 15.99 7.35 -1.61
C GLU A 157 15.20 8.59 -2.04
N ARG A 158 15.84 9.74 -1.90
CA ARG A 158 15.30 10.98 -2.46
C ARG A 158 15.36 10.87 -3.98
N LEU A 159 14.27 11.22 -4.65
CA LEU A 159 14.24 11.28 -6.11
C LEU A 159 15.38 12.13 -6.68
N SER A 160 15.71 13.24 -6.02
CA SER A 160 16.82 14.09 -6.44
C SER A 160 18.17 13.37 -6.44
N ASP A 161 18.39 12.45 -5.48
CA ASP A 161 19.64 11.69 -5.40
C ASP A 161 19.66 10.58 -6.46
N GLN A 162 18.55 9.85 -6.61
CA GLN A 162 18.40 8.77 -7.59
C GLN A 162 18.55 9.26 -9.04
N PHE A 163 18.03 10.45 -9.36
CA PHE A 163 18.04 11.00 -10.72
C PHE A 163 19.11 12.07 -10.95
N ARG A 164 20.04 12.29 -10.00
CA ARG A 164 21.10 13.30 -10.15
C ARG A 164 21.93 13.09 -11.42
N SER A 165 22.22 11.83 -11.78
CA SER A 165 23.00 11.50 -12.98
C SER A 165 22.27 11.74 -14.30
N CYS A 166 20.94 11.93 -14.28
CA CYS A 166 20.16 12.21 -15.48
C CYS A 166 20.33 13.65 -15.98
N ILE A 167 20.95 14.54 -15.18
CA ILE A 167 21.18 15.94 -15.53
C ILE A 167 22.64 16.15 -15.90
N GLN A 168 22.89 16.60 -17.13
CA GLN A 168 24.23 17.00 -17.55
C GLN A 168 24.56 18.36 -16.95
N GLY A 169 25.50 18.40 -16.00
CA GLY A 169 26.07 19.64 -15.47
C GLY A 169 25.84 19.93 -13.98
N ASP A 170 25.16 19.06 -13.23
CA ASP A 170 25.03 19.24 -11.77
C ASP A 170 26.41 19.09 -11.10
N PRO A 171 26.95 20.10 -10.39
CA PRO A 171 28.21 19.98 -9.69
C PRO A 171 28.11 18.88 -8.64
N ARG A 172 28.79 17.76 -8.87
CA ARG A 172 28.89 16.67 -7.88
C ARG A 172 29.32 17.25 -6.53
N PRO A 173 28.56 17.04 -5.44
CA PRO A 173 29.06 17.38 -4.11
C PRO A 173 30.30 16.54 -3.84
N THR A 174 31.42 17.19 -3.56
CA THR A 174 32.78 16.62 -3.37
C THR A 174 32.93 15.72 -2.12
N PHE A 175 31.84 15.19 -1.58
CA PHE A 175 31.80 14.57 -0.24
C PHE A 175 31.53 13.06 -0.18
N PHE A 176 31.39 12.35 -1.31
CA PHE A 176 31.31 10.90 -1.27
C PHE A 176 32.58 10.27 -1.85
N LYS A 177 33.33 9.58 -0.98
CA LYS A 177 34.43 8.69 -1.36
C LYS A 177 33.86 7.56 -2.21
N ASP A 178 34.52 7.29 -3.33
CA ASP A 178 34.25 6.16 -4.21
C ASP A 178 34.22 4.85 -3.42
N GLU A 179 33.04 4.27 -3.28
CA GLU A 179 32.86 2.83 -3.13
C GLU A 179 32.15 2.32 -4.40
N ASP A 180 32.64 1.18 -4.89
CA ASP A 180 32.29 0.55 -6.17
C ASP A 180 30.78 0.26 -6.28
N VAL A 181 30.01 1.24 -6.79
CA VAL A 181 28.65 1.01 -7.25
C VAL A 181 28.73 0.28 -8.58
N ALA A 182 28.31 -0.99 -8.56
CA ALA A 182 28.13 -1.82 -9.74
C ALA A 182 27.40 -1.00 -10.82
N SER A 183 28.06 -0.86 -11.96
CA SER A 183 27.55 -0.14 -13.12
C SER A 183 26.15 -0.65 -13.47
N LEU A 184 25.15 0.23 -13.35
CA LEU A 184 23.87 0.08 -14.06
C LEU A 184 24.17 -0.33 -15.51
N PRO A 185 23.32 -1.17 -16.14
CA PRO A 185 23.47 -1.45 -17.55
C PRO A 185 23.60 -0.12 -18.26
N ARG A 186 24.59 0.04 -19.14
CA ARG A 186 24.71 1.17 -20.06
C ARG A 186 23.47 1.19 -20.96
N GLN A 187 22.32 1.56 -20.42
CA GLN A 187 21.23 2.10 -21.20
C GLN A 187 21.79 3.37 -21.79
N ASN A 188 21.70 3.44 -23.12
CA ASN A 188 22.02 4.60 -23.93
C ASN A 188 21.78 5.85 -23.11
N VAL A 189 22.85 6.59 -22.82
CA VAL A 189 22.76 7.92 -22.19
C VAL A 189 21.60 8.59 -22.88
N VAL A 190 20.50 8.78 -22.15
CA VAL A 190 19.30 9.42 -22.67
C VAL A 190 19.76 10.81 -23.02
N GLY A 191 20.18 10.98 -24.26
CA GLY A 191 20.58 12.24 -24.83
C GLY A 191 19.30 13.04 -24.93
N CYS A 192 18.92 13.69 -23.84
CA CYS A 192 17.93 14.75 -23.85
C CYS A 192 18.43 15.76 -24.87
N GLY A 193 17.81 15.73 -26.06
CA GLY A 193 18.25 16.48 -27.21
C GLY A 193 18.30 17.97 -26.90
N GLY A 194 19.50 18.54 -27.09
CA GLY A 194 19.67 19.82 -27.76
C GLY A 194 18.91 21.02 -27.20
N GLY A 195 19.33 21.51 -26.04
CA GLY A 195 19.09 22.89 -25.64
C GLY A 195 20.04 23.26 -24.51
N ARG A 196 20.96 24.21 -24.75
CA ARG A 196 21.72 24.88 -23.68
C ARG A 196 20.77 25.81 -22.90
N GLY A 197 19.73 25.23 -22.29
CA GLY A 197 18.87 25.90 -21.33
C GLY A 197 19.59 26.00 -19.99
N GLU A 198 19.16 26.98 -19.19
CA GLU A 198 19.65 27.25 -17.84
C GLU A 198 19.76 25.95 -17.03
N SER A 199 20.79 25.84 -16.18
CA SER A 199 21.02 24.67 -15.34
C SER A 199 19.84 24.49 -14.38
N HIS A 200 18.80 23.79 -14.81
CA HIS A 200 17.66 23.43 -13.96
C HIS A 200 18.18 22.50 -12.86
N ASP A 201 17.89 22.83 -11.61
CA ASP A 201 18.12 21.90 -10.51
C ASP A 201 17.31 20.61 -10.74
N VAL A 202 17.74 19.53 -10.07
CA VAL A 202 17.12 18.19 -10.26
C VAL A 202 15.63 18.18 -9.97
N ALA A 203 15.17 19.02 -9.02
CA ALA A 203 13.77 19.09 -8.66
C ALA A 203 12.92 19.70 -9.77
N SER A 204 13.40 20.78 -10.39
CA SER A 204 12.74 21.46 -11.51
C SER A 204 12.65 20.54 -12.73
N TRP A 205 13.74 19.83 -13.04
CA TRP A 205 13.72 18.84 -14.12
C TRP A 205 12.72 17.71 -13.85
N LEU A 206 12.71 17.14 -12.64
CA LEU A 206 11.76 16.10 -12.26
C LEU A 206 10.31 16.60 -12.38
N ALA A 207 10.03 17.82 -11.89
CA ALA A 207 8.71 18.41 -11.92
C ALA A 207 8.17 18.63 -13.35
N GLU A 208 9.04 18.93 -14.31
CA GLU A 208 8.65 19.20 -15.70
C GLU A 208 8.61 17.93 -16.57
N ASN A 209 9.46 16.95 -16.28
CA ASN A 209 9.74 15.84 -17.18
C ASN A 209 9.28 14.48 -16.65
N THR A 210 8.67 14.41 -15.46
CA THR A 210 8.27 13.12 -14.88
C THR A 210 6.84 13.09 -14.38
N VAL A 211 6.28 11.88 -14.37
CA VAL A 211 5.02 11.54 -13.70
C VAL A 211 5.28 10.37 -12.77
N LEU A 212 4.79 10.45 -11.54
CA LEU A 212 4.83 9.33 -10.61
C LEU A 212 3.65 8.40 -10.86
N ASN A 213 3.96 7.12 -11.08
CA ASN A 213 2.99 6.04 -11.17
C ASN A 213 3.03 5.20 -9.90
N MET A 214 1.93 5.10 -9.17
CA MET A 214 1.82 4.21 -8.02
C MET A 214 1.48 2.82 -8.52
N VAL A 215 2.39 1.87 -8.33
CA VAL A 215 2.24 0.48 -8.80
C VAL A 215 1.64 -0.39 -7.69
N THR A 216 2.12 -0.19 -6.46
CA THR A 216 1.62 -0.89 -5.28
C THR A 216 1.42 0.12 -4.16
N GLY A 217 0.24 0.13 -3.58
CA GLY A 217 -0.16 1.04 -2.51
C GLY A 217 0.56 0.76 -1.19
N THR A 218 0.03 1.33 -0.12
CA THR A 218 0.50 1.05 1.23
C THR A 218 -0.10 -0.27 1.70
N LEU A 219 0.57 -0.97 2.64
CA LEU A 219 -0.01 -2.19 3.19
C LEU A 219 -1.41 -1.92 3.79
N LYS A 220 -1.58 -0.78 4.47
CA LYS A 220 -2.89 -0.34 4.97
C LYS A 220 -3.92 -0.23 3.84
N SER A 221 -3.62 0.52 2.77
CA SER A 221 -4.61 0.77 1.70
C SER A 221 -5.03 -0.53 1.03
N ASP A 222 -4.07 -1.40 0.75
CA ASP A 222 -4.32 -2.61 -0.04
C ASP A 222 -5.19 -3.60 0.76
N LEU A 223 -4.93 -3.75 2.08
CA LEU A 223 -5.79 -4.55 2.95
C LEU A 223 -7.17 -3.89 3.16
N MET A 224 -7.23 -2.56 3.30
CA MET A 224 -8.49 -1.83 3.44
C MET A 224 -9.37 -1.93 2.19
N ASP A 225 -8.78 -1.93 1.00
CA ASP A 225 -9.53 -2.03 -0.26
C ASP A 225 -10.22 -3.39 -0.39
N VAL A 226 -9.55 -4.48 -0.01
CA VAL A 226 -10.18 -5.81 0.04
C VAL A 226 -11.28 -5.87 1.10
N LEU A 227 -11.03 -5.29 2.28
CA LEU A 227 -11.99 -5.32 3.38
C LEU A 227 -13.17 -4.37 3.18
N ARG A 228 -13.06 -3.33 2.36
CA ARG A 228 -14.12 -2.31 2.18
C ARG A 228 -15.46 -2.90 1.76
N ASP A 229 -15.41 -3.89 0.87
CA ASP A 229 -16.61 -4.53 0.33
C ASP A 229 -17.10 -5.71 1.20
N ALA A 230 -16.23 -6.22 2.08
CA ALA A 230 -16.47 -7.46 2.81
C ALA A 230 -16.74 -7.25 4.31
N ALA A 231 -16.10 -6.26 4.92
CA ALA A 231 -16.17 -6.01 6.35
C ALA A 231 -17.42 -5.21 6.74
N SER A 232 -17.79 -5.28 8.02
CA SER A 232 -18.83 -4.42 8.58
C SER A 232 -18.33 -2.98 8.76
N ASP A 233 -19.21 -2.01 8.58
CA ASP A 233 -18.89 -0.59 8.75
C ASP A 233 -18.32 -0.29 10.15
N ASP A 234 -18.83 -0.95 11.18
CA ASP A 234 -18.37 -0.78 12.56
C ASP A 234 -16.94 -1.28 12.76
N TYR A 235 -16.59 -2.40 12.10
CA TYR A 235 -15.22 -2.88 12.10
C TYR A 235 -14.29 -1.91 11.37
N LEU A 236 -14.65 -1.45 10.16
CA LEU A 236 -13.84 -0.51 9.39
C LEU A 236 -13.64 0.82 10.15
N LYS A 237 -14.69 1.36 10.77
CA LYS A 237 -14.58 2.55 11.65
C LYS A 237 -13.64 2.31 12.83
N SER A 238 -13.67 1.11 13.42
CA SER A 238 -12.75 0.73 14.49
C SER A 238 -11.29 0.66 14.01
N ILE A 239 -11.06 0.16 12.79
CA ILE A 239 -9.72 0.16 12.17
C ILE A 239 -9.22 1.59 11.98
N ASP A 240 -10.03 2.47 11.38
CA ASP A 240 -9.63 3.86 11.15
C ASP A 240 -9.37 4.63 12.45
N ALA A 241 -10.23 4.47 13.46
CA ALA A 241 -10.02 5.09 14.77
C ALA A 241 -8.71 4.63 15.45
N ARG A 242 -8.33 3.35 15.27
CA ARG A 242 -7.07 2.82 15.81
C ARG A 242 -5.84 3.33 15.04
N PHE A 243 -5.91 3.45 13.72
CA PHE A 243 -4.84 4.10 12.95
C PHE A 243 -4.71 5.59 13.29
N GLU A 244 -5.82 6.30 13.49
CA GLU A 244 -5.82 7.69 13.93
C GLU A 244 -5.17 7.84 15.31
N LYS A 245 -5.52 6.95 16.26
CA LYS A 245 -4.85 6.90 17.56
C LYS A 245 -3.35 6.66 17.40
N ALA A 246 -2.94 5.74 16.52
CA ALA A 246 -1.53 5.46 16.27
C ALA A 246 -0.80 6.68 15.69
N PHE A 247 -1.41 7.39 14.75
CA PHE A 247 -0.85 8.63 14.22
C PHE A 247 -0.70 9.72 15.30
N ASN A 248 -1.73 9.89 16.14
CA ASN A 248 -1.71 10.86 17.24
C ASN A 248 -0.64 10.51 18.29
N SER A 249 -0.49 9.23 18.65
CA SER A 249 0.59 8.74 19.52
C SER A 249 1.96 9.05 18.91
N LEU A 250 2.17 8.74 17.63
CA LEU A 250 3.43 9.01 16.94
C LEU A 250 3.78 10.51 16.98
N HIS A 251 2.80 11.37 16.70
CA HIS A 251 2.99 12.82 16.77
C HIS A 251 3.35 13.28 18.18
N TYR A 252 2.61 12.79 19.19
CA TYR A 252 2.84 13.10 20.59
C TYR A 252 4.26 12.70 21.05
N VAL A 253 4.67 11.46 20.78
CA VAL A 253 6.02 10.98 21.13
C VAL A 253 7.09 11.73 20.35
N SER A 254 6.87 12.02 19.06
CA SER A 254 7.80 12.79 18.23
C SER A 254 8.04 14.21 18.77
N VAL A 255 6.98 14.90 19.19
CA VAL A 255 7.08 16.22 19.83
C VAL A 255 7.76 16.11 21.19
N GLY A 256 7.38 15.13 22.01
CA GLY A 256 8.00 14.92 23.32
C GLY A 256 9.51 14.64 23.22
N ARG A 257 9.94 13.83 22.24
CA ARG A 257 11.36 13.51 22.00
C ARG A 257 12.22 14.69 21.53
N LYS A 258 11.61 15.74 20.98
CA LYS A 258 12.34 17.00 20.69
C LYS A 258 12.70 17.77 21.95
N THR A 259 11.95 17.57 23.02
CA THR A 259 12.12 18.26 24.30
C THR A 259 12.89 17.40 25.30
N PHE A 260 12.66 16.09 25.31
CA PHE A 260 13.26 15.15 26.26
C PHE A 260 13.80 13.91 25.53
N VAL A 261 15.06 13.57 25.77
CA VAL A 261 15.77 12.49 25.05
C VAL A 261 15.08 11.12 25.26
N ASN A 262 14.56 10.86 26.45
CA ASN A 262 14.00 9.55 26.83
C ASN A 262 12.46 9.51 26.81
N PHE A 263 11.78 10.50 26.22
CA PHE A 263 10.32 10.51 26.17
C PHE A 263 9.74 9.27 25.45
N PRO A 264 8.69 8.61 26.00
CA PRO A 264 7.94 8.93 27.23
C PRO A 264 8.45 8.22 28.51
N TYR A 265 9.58 7.51 28.47
CA TYR A 265 10.07 6.63 29.54
C TYR A 265 11.12 7.30 30.45
N ASP A 266 10.89 8.57 30.80
CA ASP A 266 11.77 9.27 31.74
C ASP A 266 11.37 8.95 33.20
N ASP A 267 12.35 8.66 34.06
CA ASP A 267 12.13 8.25 35.46
C ASP A 267 11.58 9.40 36.33
N GLU A 268 11.67 10.65 35.86
CA GLU A 268 11.25 11.85 36.58
C GLU A 268 9.79 12.30 36.29
N VAL A 269 9.03 11.56 35.47
CA VAL A 269 7.66 11.95 35.08
C VAL A 269 6.68 11.86 36.26
N ARG A 270 5.93 12.94 36.52
CA ARG A 270 4.94 12.96 37.60
C ARG A 270 3.78 12.02 37.29
N THR A 271 3.16 11.43 38.33
CA THR A 271 2.07 10.45 38.17
C THR A 271 0.90 10.94 37.30
N ALA A 272 0.51 12.22 37.41
CA ALA A 272 -0.58 12.79 36.61
C ALA A 272 -0.23 12.94 35.12
N GLU A 273 1.04 13.22 34.80
CA GLU A 273 1.55 13.27 33.44
C GLU A 273 1.65 11.85 32.85
N TRP A 274 1.97 10.86 33.69
CA TRP A 274 1.98 9.44 33.32
C TRP A 274 0.61 8.94 32.87
N ASP A 275 -0.48 9.37 33.52
CA ASP A 275 -1.85 9.02 33.12
C ASP A 275 -2.24 9.63 31.76
N GLU A 276 -1.73 10.82 31.43
CA GLU A 276 -1.92 11.44 30.11
C GLU A 276 -1.12 10.71 29.03
N ILE A 277 0.15 10.40 29.31
CA ILE A 277 1.03 9.63 28.43
C ILE A 277 0.38 8.28 28.12
N ASN A 278 0.00 7.51 29.14
CA ASN A 278 -0.59 6.17 28.97
C ASN A 278 -1.89 6.18 28.15
N ARG A 279 -2.71 7.24 28.30
CA ARG A 279 -3.94 7.36 27.51
C ARG A 279 -3.66 7.70 26.05
N THR A 280 -2.57 8.42 25.79
CA THR A 280 -2.19 8.86 24.45
C THR A 280 -1.48 7.76 23.66
N LEU A 281 -0.65 6.96 24.33
CA LEU A 281 0.02 5.80 23.73
C LEU A 281 -0.98 4.74 23.25
N CYS A 282 -0.58 3.97 22.24
CA CYS A 282 -1.44 2.99 21.58
C CYS A 282 -1.71 1.81 22.52
N HIS A 283 -0.62 1.20 23.02
CA HIS A 283 -0.63 -0.04 23.79
C HIS A 283 -1.49 -1.14 23.15
N PHE A 284 -1.47 -1.22 21.82
CA PHE A 284 -2.26 -2.23 21.11
C PHE A 284 -1.76 -3.63 21.44
N THR A 285 -2.72 -4.53 21.63
CA THR A 285 -2.50 -5.95 21.91
C THR A 285 -3.01 -6.77 20.73
N LEU A 286 -2.72 -8.08 20.72
CA LEU A 286 -3.28 -9.02 19.74
C LEU A 286 -4.70 -9.49 20.10
N GLU A 287 -5.43 -8.76 20.95
CA GLU A 287 -6.80 -9.13 21.30
C GLU A 287 -7.72 -9.12 20.07
N GLY A 288 -7.64 -8.08 19.24
CA GLY A 288 -8.41 -8.00 17.98
C GLY A 288 -8.13 -9.19 17.06
N TYR A 289 -6.85 -9.53 16.89
CA TYR A 289 -6.42 -10.71 16.14
C TYR A 289 -7.05 -12.01 16.67
N GLY A 290 -7.00 -12.24 17.99
CA GLY A 290 -7.59 -13.43 18.61
C GLY A 290 -9.10 -13.49 18.47
N VAL A 291 -9.77 -12.34 18.49
CA VAL A 291 -11.22 -12.26 18.26
C VAL A 291 -11.58 -12.63 16.82
N ILE A 292 -10.81 -12.19 15.81
CA ILE A 292 -11.01 -12.62 14.43
C ILE A 292 -10.75 -14.12 14.26
N GLN A 293 -9.73 -14.68 14.94
CA GLN A 293 -9.47 -16.12 14.92
C GLN A 293 -10.66 -16.92 15.46
N GLY A 294 -11.25 -16.49 16.58
CA GLY A 294 -12.45 -17.14 17.12
C GLY A 294 -13.63 -17.13 16.15
N GLU A 295 -13.76 -16.10 15.32
CA GLU A 295 -14.81 -16.02 14.29
C GLU A 295 -14.51 -16.91 13.08
N LEU A 296 -13.23 -17.11 12.73
CA LEU A 296 -12.80 -18.11 11.74
C LEU A 296 -13.12 -19.53 12.23
N ASP A 297 -12.72 -19.87 13.45
CA ASP A 297 -12.97 -21.19 14.06
C ASP A 297 -14.47 -21.49 14.14
N LYS A 298 -15.26 -20.48 14.51
CA LYS A 298 -16.72 -20.56 14.51
C LYS A 298 -17.27 -20.77 13.11
N SER A 299 -16.79 -20.02 12.11
CA SER A 299 -17.24 -20.18 10.72
C SER A 299 -16.92 -21.57 10.17
N LEU A 300 -15.76 -22.14 10.52
CA LEU A 300 -15.37 -23.50 10.13
C LEU A 300 -16.25 -24.57 10.78
N SER A 301 -16.64 -24.36 12.04
CA SER A 301 -17.47 -25.30 12.80
C SER A 301 -18.96 -25.17 12.46
N GLU A 302 -19.41 -23.96 12.14
CA GLU A 302 -20.80 -23.59 11.89
C GLU A 302 -20.88 -22.78 10.58
N PRO A 303 -21.06 -23.44 9.41
CA PRO A 303 -21.05 -22.77 8.09
C PRO A 303 -22.13 -21.70 7.88
N TRP A 304 -23.10 -21.62 8.80
CA TRP A 304 -24.21 -20.66 8.78
C TRP A 304 -24.00 -19.50 9.76
N SER A 305 -22.90 -19.53 10.52
CA SER A 305 -22.60 -18.48 11.47
C SER A 305 -22.22 -17.22 10.71
N ARG A 306 -22.92 -16.12 11.01
CA ARG A 306 -22.62 -14.80 10.45
C ARG A 306 -21.60 -14.14 11.36
N SER A 307 -20.45 -13.78 10.82
CA SER A 307 -19.49 -12.99 11.55
C SER A 307 -19.95 -11.54 11.70
N ARG A 308 -19.80 -10.97 12.90
CA ARG A 308 -20.09 -9.55 13.16
C ARG A 308 -19.10 -8.59 12.48
N PHE A 309 -17.95 -9.10 12.06
CA PHE A 309 -16.90 -8.34 11.40
C PHE A 309 -17.10 -8.26 9.89
N LEU A 310 -18.01 -9.05 9.36
CA LEU A 310 -18.32 -9.11 7.94
C LEU A 310 -19.69 -8.49 7.66
N ASN A 311 -19.86 -8.00 6.44
CA ASN A 311 -21.13 -7.49 5.98
C ASN A 311 -22.14 -8.64 5.84
N GLY A 312 -23.36 -8.44 6.34
CA GLY A 312 -24.43 -9.43 6.27
C GLY A 312 -24.78 -9.85 4.84
N SER A 313 -24.61 -8.95 3.87
CA SER A 313 -24.88 -9.22 2.45
C SER A 313 -24.03 -10.35 1.86
N LEU A 314 -22.84 -10.61 2.42
CA LEU A 314 -21.97 -11.71 1.98
C LEU A 314 -22.62 -13.09 2.18
N TYR A 315 -23.54 -13.20 3.14
CA TYR A 315 -24.22 -14.45 3.49
C TYR A 315 -25.57 -14.61 2.76
N ASP A 316 -26.07 -13.54 2.15
CA ASP A 316 -27.37 -13.51 1.47
C ASP A 316 -27.24 -13.76 -0.05
N MET A 317 -26.04 -14.06 -0.55
CA MET A 317 -25.80 -14.38 -1.95
C MET A 317 -26.49 -15.70 -2.33
N PRO A 318 -27.32 -15.73 -3.38
CA PRO A 318 -28.05 -16.94 -3.77
C PRO A 318 -27.06 -18.02 -4.18
N ARG A 319 -27.01 -19.12 -3.42
CA ARG A 319 -26.21 -20.28 -3.78
C ARG A 319 -26.67 -20.77 -5.15
N THR A 320 -25.73 -20.87 -6.08
CA THR A 320 -25.96 -21.38 -7.45
C THR A 320 -26.61 -22.76 -7.49
N GLN A 321 -26.61 -23.52 -6.37
CA GLN A 321 -27.35 -24.77 -6.23
C GLN A 321 -28.88 -24.62 -6.21
N ASP A 322 -29.43 -23.48 -5.78
CA ASP A 322 -30.89 -23.29 -5.73
C ASP A 322 -31.50 -22.94 -7.10
N ALA A 323 -30.70 -22.40 -8.02
CA ALA A 323 -31.13 -22.17 -9.41
C ALA A 323 -31.35 -23.48 -10.19
N GLY A 324 -30.59 -24.54 -9.87
CA GLY A 324 -30.76 -25.87 -10.47
C GLY A 324 -31.98 -26.63 -9.95
N ARG A 325 -32.39 -26.40 -8.69
CA ARG A 325 -33.60 -27.01 -8.12
C ARG A 325 -34.88 -26.31 -8.56
N ALA A 326 -34.86 -24.99 -8.76
CA ALA A 326 -36.02 -24.25 -9.25
C ALA A 326 -36.39 -24.61 -10.71
N GLN A 327 -35.43 -24.98 -11.55
CA GLN A 327 -35.71 -25.40 -12.93
C GLN A 327 -36.26 -26.83 -13.04
N LEU A 328 -35.96 -27.72 -12.09
CA LEU A 328 -36.52 -29.08 -12.07
C LEU A 328 -37.91 -29.15 -11.43
N ALA A 329 -38.30 -28.15 -10.64
CA ALA A 329 -39.66 -28.06 -10.08
C ALA A 329 -40.68 -27.37 -11.03
N GLY A 330 -40.21 -26.67 -12.07
CA GLY A 330 -41.05 -25.96 -13.03
C GLY A 330 -41.41 -26.73 -14.31
N SER A 331 -41.00 -28.01 -14.44
CA SER A 331 -41.25 -28.84 -15.64
C SER A 331 -42.17 -30.03 -15.37
N ALA A 332 -42.92 -30.01 -14.26
CA ALA A 332 -43.91 -31.03 -13.93
C ALA A 332 -45.12 -30.42 -13.23
N VAL A 333 -45.90 -29.57 -13.91
CA VAL A 333 -47.38 -29.52 -13.90
C VAL A 333 -47.86 -28.90 -15.21
#